data_AF-A0A9W7B9H1-F1
#
_entry.id   AF-A0A9W7B9H1-F1
#
_cell.length_a   1.000
_cell.length_b   1.000
_cell.length_c   1.000
_cell.angle_alpha   90.00
_cell.angle_beta   90.00
_cell.angle_gamma   90.00
#
_symmetry.space_group_name_H-M   'P 1'
#
loop_
_entity.id
_entity.type
_entity.pdbx_description
1 polymer ?
#
loop_
_entity_poly.entity_id
_entity_poly.type
_entity_poly.pdbx_seq_one_letter_code
_entity_poly.pdbx_strand_id
1 'polypeptide(L)'
;MHASREMLKNPACVLFDGSIALKASNEMVVLVLLLPSIITMLTHPDSVDDNPLLTRLGYNDACVTFDTKPAVYLALVLYFAVCYFIFVHVVCAISRLEIENQGRLVSMPRGWRWFCNFSNAMYGVSAMAFSLVFMIPPTESVWLHSIFFVFLMIFRYSAFCAAFVEHMFKTSASDSNLEQGESNFQQNMIKYGSKRFMTLYGIATFAAPVCWFMCYAEYDRVCEGVPEGECSDYQFPVPPALTAFFDYTWFVCLPLSPIFLPPNFLKPEAMLLKYQPGLLFDNTAGLLALQRSVGVAGEEEEEADEEEV
;
A
#
# COMPACT_ATOMS: atom_id res chain seq x y z
N MET A 1 -6.11 3.53 14.82
CA MET A 1 -6.09 4.93 14.35
C MET A 1 -5.03 5.77 15.06
N HIS A 2 -3.90 5.17 15.48
CA HIS A 2 -2.84 5.94 16.15
C HIS A 2 -1.97 6.65 15.11
N ALA A 3 -1.60 5.95 14.04
CA ALA A 3 -0.68 6.45 13.03
C ALA A 3 -1.28 7.59 12.20
N SER A 4 -2.54 7.47 11.78
CA SER A 4 -3.22 8.55 11.05
C SER A 4 -3.31 9.84 11.86
N ARG A 5 -3.60 9.74 13.16
CA ARG A 5 -3.63 10.89 14.08
C ARG A 5 -2.24 11.52 14.27
N GLU A 6 -1.19 10.71 14.29
CA GLU A 6 0.19 11.18 14.41
C GLU A 6 0.62 11.99 13.19
N MET A 7 0.29 11.53 11.98
CA MET A 7 0.57 12.25 10.73
C MET A 7 -0.12 13.61 10.67
N LEU A 8 -1.40 13.67 11.09
CA LEU A 8 -2.16 14.93 11.10
C LEU A 8 -1.60 15.96 12.08
N LYS A 9 -0.95 15.53 13.16
CA LYS A 9 -0.36 16.42 14.16
C LYS A 9 1.01 16.95 13.75
N ASN A 10 1.79 16.16 13.01
CA ASN A 10 3.15 16.53 12.62
C ASN A 10 3.47 16.00 11.21
N PRO A 11 3.06 16.69 10.14
CA PRO A 11 3.32 16.23 8.78
C PRO A 11 4.82 16.14 8.45
N ALA A 12 5.68 16.85 9.19
CA ALA A 12 7.13 16.77 9.01
C ALA A 12 7.73 15.44 9.48
N CYS A 13 7.12 14.72 10.45
CA CYS A 13 7.64 13.43 10.92
C CYS A 13 7.64 12.38 9.80
N VAL A 14 6.73 12.53 8.85
CA VAL A 14 6.52 11.66 7.70
C VAL A 14 7.70 11.69 6.73
N LEU A 15 8.35 12.86 6.58
CA LEU A 15 9.55 13.00 5.76
C LEU A 15 10.67 12.08 6.26
N PHE A 16 10.69 11.75 7.55
CA PHE A 16 11.74 10.97 8.18
C PHE A 16 11.36 9.48 8.36
N ASP A 17 10.07 9.15 8.52
CA ASP A 17 9.62 7.76 8.68
C ASP A 17 8.36 7.43 7.85
N GLY A 18 8.59 6.96 6.62
CA GLY A 18 7.52 6.46 5.75
C GLY A 18 6.77 5.23 6.29
N SER A 19 7.23 4.57 7.37
CA SER A 19 6.46 3.46 7.99
C SER A 19 5.20 3.95 8.69
N ILE A 20 5.18 5.20 9.15
CA ILE A 20 3.99 5.82 9.76
C ILE A 20 2.88 5.95 8.71
N ALA A 21 3.23 6.40 7.50
CA ALA A 21 2.30 6.49 6.39
C ALA A 21 1.75 5.12 5.96
N LEU A 22 2.60 4.08 5.93
CA LEU A 22 2.14 2.72 5.64
C LEU A 22 1.23 2.14 6.75
N LYS A 23 1.49 2.45 8.02
CA LYS A 23 0.58 2.11 9.13
C LYS A 23 -0.76 2.82 8.97
N ALA A 24 -0.75 4.11 8.68
CA ALA A 24 -1.95 4.91 8.48
C ALA A 24 -2.78 4.40 7.30
N SER A 25 -2.15 4.05 6.17
CA SER A 25 -2.88 3.47 5.03
C SER A 25 -3.56 2.15 5.39
N ASN A 26 -2.92 1.30 6.19
CA ASN A 26 -3.52 0.04 6.64
C ASN A 26 -4.70 0.25 7.60
N GLU A 27 -4.59 1.21 8.53
CA GLU A 27 -5.72 1.59 9.37
C GLU A 27 -6.90 2.10 8.52
N MET A 28 -6.62 2.88 7.47
CA MET A 28 -7.65 3.36 6.54
C MET A 28 -8.26 2.24 5.70
N VAL A 29 -7.49 1.25 5.25
CA VAL A 29 -8.03 0.08 4.54
C VAL A 29 -9.04 -0.66 5.41
N VAL A 30 -8.78 -0.85 6.71
CA VAL A 30 -9.76 -1.46 7.62
C VAL A 30 -11.08 -0.68 7.62
N LEU A 31 -11.03 0.65 7.58
CA LEU A 31 -12.23 1.48 7.49
C LEU A 31 -12.94 1.36 6.14
N VAL A 32 -12.18 1.27 5.04
CA VAL A 32 -12.70 1.01 3.68
C VAL A 32 -13.40 -0.34 3.60
N LEU A 33 -12.97 -1.34 4.35
CA LEU A 33 -13.65 -2.64 4.38
C LEU A 33 -14.87 -2.60 5.31
N LEU A 34 -14.70 -2.11 6.53
CA LEU A 34 -15.71 -2.22 7.59
C LEU A 34 -16.93 -1.31 7.34
N LEU A 35 -16.72 -0.04 7.01
CA LEU A 35 -17.84 0.92 6.92
C LEU A 35 -18.75 0.64 5.72
N PRO A 36 -18.22 0.45 4.50
CA PRO A 36 -19.03 -0.02 3.37
C PRO A 36 -19.72 -1.36 3.63
N SER A 37 -19.06 -2.32 4.31
CA SER A 37 -19.72 -3.58 4.67
C SER A 37 -20.96 -3.37 5.52
N ILE A 38 -20.88 -2.53 6.54
CA ILE A 38 -22.03 -2.21 7.38
C ILE A 38 -23.14 -1.59 6.53
N ILE A 39 -22.82 -0.66 5.62
CA ILE A 39 -23.80 -0.01 4.75
C ILE A 39 -24.47 -1.03 3.82
N THR A 40 -23.71 -1.92 3.19
CA THR A 40 -24.24 -2.95 2.29
C THR A 40 -25.17 -3.90 3.04
N MET A 41 -24.77 -4.38 4.22
CA MET A 41 -25.62 -5.26 5.03
C MET A 41 -26.93 -4.58 5.49
N LEU A 42 -26.94 -3.26 5.64
CA LEU A 42 -28.13 -2.51 6.04
C LEU A 42 -29.03 -2.11 4.85
N THR A 43 -28.45 -1.88 3.67
CA THR A 43 -29.18 -1.31 2.52
C THR A 43 -29.48 -2.33 1.43
N HIS A 44 -28.62 -3.32 1.24
CA HIS A 44 -28.70 -4.35 0.19
C HIS A 44 -28.18 -5.69 0.71
N PRO A 45 -28.82 -6.29 1.75
CA PRO A 45 -28.40 -7.59 2.27
C PRO A 45 -28.44 -8.68 1.19
N ASP A 46 -29.38 -8.61 0.26
CA ASP A 46 -29.54 -9.55 -0.85
C ASP A 46 -28.29 -9.62 -1.74
N SER A 47 -27.48 -8.55 -1.82
CA SER A 47 -26.24 -8.57 -2.60
C SER A 47 -25.13 -9.43 -1.97
N VAL A 48 -25.26 -9.81 -0.70
CA VAL A 48 -24.37 -10.78 -0.05
C VAL A 48 -24.90 -12.20 -0.24
N ASP A 49 -26.20 -12.37 -0.40
CA ASP A 49 -26.82 -13.68 -0.59
C ASP A 49 -26.81 -14.14 -2.05
N ASP A 50 -26.82 -13.20 -3.01
CA ASP A 50 -26.78 -13.47 -4.44
C ASP A 50 -25.93 -12.41 -5.17
N ASN A 51 -24.78 -12.84 -5.69
CA ASN A 51 -23.88 -12.00 -6.48
C ASN A 51 -22.97 -12.83 -7.40
N PRO A 52 -22.42 -12.23 -8.47
CA PRO A 52 -21.56 -12.94 -9.43
C PRO A 52 -20.33 -13.61 -8.81
N LEU A 53 -19.75 -13.01 -7.76
CA LEU A 53 -18.58 -13.57 -7.09
C LEU A 53 -18.94 -14.83 -6.30
N LEU A 54 -20.07 -14.82 -5.57
CA LEU A 54 -20.58 -15.98 -4.86
C LEU A 54 -20.91 -17.13 -5.83
N THR A 55 -21.55 -16.84 -6.94
CA THR A 55 -21.87 -17.83 -7.99
C THR A 55 -20.62 -18.49 -8.56
N ARG A 56 -19.58 -17.70 -8.85
CA ARG A 56 -18.35 -18.20 -9.47
C ARG A 56 -17.37 -18.83 -8.49
N LEU A 57 -17.27 -18.30 -7.28
CA LEU A 57 -16.26 -18.70 -6.29
C LEU A 57 -16.80 -19.63 -5.20
N GLY A 58 -18.12 -19.64 -4.99
CA GLY A 58 -18.79 -20.41 -3.95
C GLY A 58 -18.65 -19.85 -2.54
N TYR A 59 -18.14 -18.61 -2.42
CA TYR A 59 -18.05 -17.85 -1.17
C TYR A 59 -18.16 -16.35 -1.46
N ASN A 60 -18.46 -15.57 -0.43
CA ASN A 60 -18.50 -14.12 -0.53
C ASN A 60 -17.09 -13.53 -0.42
N ASP A 61 -16.54 -13.10 -1.55
CA ASP A 61 -15.31 -12.31 -1.60
C ASP A 61 -15.46 -11.05 -0.74
N ALA A 62 -14.40 -10.59 -0.09
CA ALA A 62 -14.49 -9.42 0.78
C ALA A 62 -14.92 -8.15 0.02
N CYS A 63 -14.71 -8.10 -1.31
CA CYS A 63 -15.06 -6.95 -2.15
C CYS A 63 -16.57 -6.77 -2.37
N VAL A 64 -17.36 -7.85 -2.28
CA VAL A 64 -18.82 -7.80 -2.53
C VAL A 64 -19.51 -6.74 -1.67
N THR A 65 -18.96 -6.53 -0.48
CA THR A 65 -19.51 -5.64 0.54
C THR A 65 -19.34 -4.15 0.22
N PHE A 66 -18.59 -3.79 -0.82
CA PHE A 66 -18.44 -2.40 -1.26
C PHE A 66 -18.65 -2.18 -2.76
N ASP A 67 -19.28 -3.15 -3.44
CA ASP A 67 -19.63 -3.06 -4.87
C ASP A 67 -21.04 -2.48 -5.12
N THR A 68 -21.81 -2.27 -4.06
CA THR A 68 -23.20 -1.80 -4.14
C THR A 68 -23.34 -0.33 -3.76
N LYS A 69 -24.30 0.37 -4.37
CA LYS A 69 -24.63 1.75 -4.00
C LYS A 69 -25.48 1.73 -2.73
N PRO A 70 -25.28 2.63 -1.74
CA PRO A 70 -24.33 3.75 -1.75
C PRO A 70 -22.94 3.40 -1.16
N ALA A 71 -22.71 2.17 -0.71
CA ALA A 71 -21.48 1.74 -0.05
C ALA A 71 -20.22 2.01 -0.89
N VAL A 72 -20.28 1.74 -2.20
CA VAL A 72 -19.20 1.98 -3.17
C VAL A 72 -18.72 3.44 -3.19
N TYR A 73 -19.62 4.40 -3.02
CA TYR A 73 -19.27 5.83 -3.01
C TYR A 73 -18.49 6.20 -1.76
N LEU A 74 -18.90 5.68 -0.60
CA LEU A 74 -18.17 5.89 0.64
C LEU A 74 -16.80 5.19 0.59
N ALA A 75 -16.76 3.95 0.07
CA ALA A 75 -15.53 3.18 -0.09
C ALA A 75 -14.51 3.95 -0.92
N LEU A 76 -14.91 4.48 -2.08
CA LEU A 76 -14.06 5.28 -2.96
C LEU A 76 -13.50 6.54 -2.26
N VAL A 77 -14.36 7.29 -1.55
CA VAL A 77 -13.93 8.49 -0.81
C VAL A 77 -12.89 8.14 0.26
N LEU A 78 -13.13 7.08 1.03
CA LEU A 78 -12.18 6.60 2.04
C LEU A 78 -10.89 6.08 1.41
N TYR A 79 -10.99 5.44 0.24
CA TYR A 79 -9.86 4.90 -0.49
C TYR A 79 -8.92 5.99 -1.00
N PHE A 80 -9.42 7.21 -1.26
CA PHE A 80 -8.56 8.34 -1.59
C PHE A 80 -7.52 8.63 -0.49
N ALA A 81 -7.92 8.52 0.79
CA ALA A 81 -7.00 8.65 1.91
C ALA A 81 -5.98 7.50 1.97
N VAL A 82 -6.39 6.27 1.62
CA VAL A 82 -5.48 5.12 1.48
C VAL A 82 -4.41 5.42 0.43
N CYS A 83 -4.82 5.85 -0.77
CA CYS A 83 -3.91 6.22 -1.85
C CYS A 83 -2.94 7.32 -1.44
N TYR A 84 -3.42 8.38 -0.77
CA TYR A 84 -2.57 9.45 -0.27
C TYR A 84 -1.47 8.93 0.65
N PHE A 85 -1.83 8.13 1.66
CA PHE A 85 -0.84 7.57 2.60
C PHE A 85 0.13 6.59 1.93
N ILE A 86 -0.31 5.80 0.95
CA ILE A 86 0.57 4.94 0.16
C ILE A 86 1.53 5.79 -0.68
N PHE A 87 1.05 6.82 -1.35
CA PHE A 87 1.88 7.71 -2.17
C PHE A 87 2.99 8.35 -1.34
N VAL A 88 2.62 8.91 -0.19
CA VAL A 88 3.56 9.46 0.79
C VAL A 88 4.60 8.42 1.22
N HIS A 89 4.17 7.20 1.56
CA HIS A 89 5.08 6.11 1.90
C HIS A 89 6.09 5.81 0.77
N VAL A 90 5.60 5.72 -0.47
CA VAL A 90 6.42 5.40 -1.65
C VAL A 90 7.46 6.49 -1.92
N VAL A 91 7.06 7.76 -1.86
CA VAL A 91 7.99 8.90 -2.00
C VAL A 91 9.07 8.81 -0.93
N CYS A 92 8.70 8.67 0.34
CA CYS A 92 9.67 8.55 1.43
C CYS A 92 10.60 7.34 1.28
N ALA A 93 10.09 6.19 0.85
CA ALA A 93 10.89 4.98 0.63
C ALA A 93 11.93 5.17 -0.48
N ILE A 94 11.52 5.74 -1.62
CA ILE A 94 12.41 5.98 -2.76
C ILE A 94 13.45 7.06 -2.42
N SER A 95 13.02 8.19 -1.83
CA SER A 95 13.93 9.26 -1.42
C SER A 95 14.97 8.78 -0.42
N ARG A 96 14.56 7.94 0.54
CA ARG A 96 15.49 7.34 1.52
C ARG A 96 16.53 6.47 0.84
N LEU A 97 16.13 5.58 -0.07
CA LEU A 97 17.07 4.72 -0.81
C LEU A 97 18.09 5.51 -1.63
N GLU A 98 17.67 6.65 -2.20
CA GLU A 98 18.56 7.53 -2.95
C GLU A 98 19.56 8.26 -2.04
N ILE A 99 19.08 8.80 -0.91
CA ILE A 99 19.95 9.45 0.09
C ILE A 99 20.98 8.46 0.64
N GLU A 100 20.56 7.25 0.98
CA GLU A 100 21.46 6.22 1.51
C GLU A 100 22.53 5.81 0.49
N ASN A 101 22.18 5.81 -0.79
CA ASN A 101 23.11 5.55 -1.88
C ASN A 101 24.14 6.67 -2.02
N GLN A 102 23.71 7.93 -2.06
CA GLN A 102 24.60 9.09 -2.17
C GLN A 102 25.55 9.19 -0.97
N GLY A 103 25.00 8.98 0.24
CA GLY A 103 25.75 9.01 1.48
C GLY A 103 26.66 7.81 1.72
N ARG A 104 26.67 6.83 0.80
CA ARG A 104 27.33 5.50 0.92
C ARG A 104 27.06 4.84 2.28
N LEU A 105 25.84 5.04 2.81
CA LEU A 105 25.44 4.53 4.12
C LEU A 105 25.13 3.04 4.05
N VAL A 106 24.62 2.58 2.90
CA VAL A 106 24.28 1.17 2.66
C VAL A 106 24.85 0.74 1.31
N SER A 107 25.73 -0.25 1.32
CA SER A 107 26.24 -0.88 0.10
C SER A 107 25.25 -1.94 -0.38
N MET A 108 24.36 -1.55 -1.28
CA MET A 108 23.38 -2.44 -1.91
C MET A 108 23.75 -2.67 -3.39
N PRO A 109 23.83 -3.94 -3.86
CA PRO A 109 24.04 -4.23 -5.28
C PRO A 109 22.97 -3.60 -6.17
N ARG A 110 23.35 -3.22 -7.41
CA ARG A 110 22.47 -2.50 -8.36
C ARG A 110 21.13 -3.21 -8.61
N GLY A 111 21.13 -4.54 -8.71
CA GLY A 111 19.92 -5.33 -8.93
C GLY A 111 18.91 -5.24 -7.79
N TRP A 112 19.38 -5.36 -6.54
CA TRP A 112 18.53 -5.24 -5.35
C TRP A 112 17.98 -3.82 -5.17
N ARG A 113 18.78 -2.81 -5.53
CA ARG A 113 18.32 -1.42 -5.52
C ARG A 113 17.21 -1.19 -6.53
N TRP A 114 17.40 -1.69 -7.76
CA TRP A 114 16.37 -1.62 -8.79
C TRP A 114 15.08 -2.31 -8.32
N PHE A 115 15.20 -3.51 -7.73
CA PHE A 115 14.06 -4.23 -7.16
C PHE A 115 13.33 -3.41 -6.09
N CYS A 116 14.05 -2.76 -5.16
CA CYS A 116 13.42 -1.96 -4.11
C CYS A 116 12.70 -0.73 -4.67
N ASN A 117 13.34 0.00 -5.59
CA ASN A 117 12.72 1.17 -6.22
C ASN A 117 11.50 0.78 -7.06
N PHE A 118 11.63 -0.26 -7.89
CA PHE A 118 10.56 -0.77 -8.73
C PHE A 118 9.36 -1.25 -7.90
N SER A 119 9.61 -2.04 -6.86
CA SER A 119 8.54 -2.57 -5.99
C SER A 119 7.74 -1.45 -5.32
N ASN A 120 8.41 -0.43 -4.77
CA ASN A 120 7.74 0.70 -4.14
C ASN A 120 6.97 1.55 -5.17
N ALA A 121 7.58 1.88 -6.31
CA ALA A 121 6.92 2.64 -7.36
C ALA A 121 5.67 1.92 -7.88
N MET A 122 5.79 0.63 -8.19
CA MET A 122 4.67 -0.17 -8.67
C MET A 122 3.60 -0.40 -7.61
N TYR A 123 3.96 -0.42 -6.32
CA TYR A 123 2.95 -0.43 -5.26
C TYR A 123 2.09 0.85 -5.30
N GLY A 124 2.71 2.02 -5.45
CA GLY A 124 1.98 3.28 -5.64
C GLY A 124 1.07 3.26 -6.87
N VAL A 125 1.58 2.80 -8.02
CA VAL A 125 0.80 2.65 -9.26
C VAL A 125 -0.37 1.69 -9.08
N SER A 126 -0.13 0.54 -8.46
CA SER A 126 -1.15 -0.49 -8.22
C SER A 126 -2.26 -0.02 -7.28
N ALA A 127 -1.93 0.77 -6.25
CA ALA A 127 -2.92 1.37 -5.37
C ALA A 127 -3.81 2.37 -6.13
N MET A 128 -3.24 3.19 -7.01
CA MET A 128 -4.05 4.08 -7.84
C MET A 128 -4.94 3.29 -8.82
N ALA A 129 -4.40 2.26 -9.47
CA ALA A 129 -5.14 1.41 -10.40
C ALA A 129 -6.29 0.65 -9.73
N PHE A 130 -6.13 0.25 -8.46
CA PHE A 130 -7.19 -0.40 -7.69
C PHE A 130 -8.45 0.44 -7.53
N SER A 131 -8.38 1.77 -7.68
CA SER A 131 -9.58 2.62 -7.67
C SER A 131 -10.60 2.24 -8.77
N LEU A 132 -10.13 1.59 -9.85
CA LEU A 132 -11.01 1.09 -10.92
C LEU A 132 -11.93 -0.04 -10.45
N VAL A 133 -11.60 -0.76 -9.37
CA VAL A 133 -12.45 -1.78 -8.76
C VAL A 133 -13.78 -1.19 -8.28
N PHE A 134 -13.79 0.05 -7.81
CA PHE A 134 -15.02 0.75 -7.42
C PHE A 134 -15.84 1.25 -8.60
N MET A 135 -15.27 1.27 -9.81
CA MET A 135 -15.93 1.74 -11.03
C MET A 135 -16.44 0.59 -11.89
N ILE A 136 -15.77 -0.57 -11.83
CA ILE A 136 -16.07 -1.76 -12.62
C ILE A 136 -16.64 -2.81 -11.66
N PRO A 137 -17.96 -2.86 -11.46
CA PRO A 137 -18.57 -3.87 -10.60
C PRO A 137 -18.38 -5.28 -11.19
N PRO A 138 -18.45 -6.33 -10.35
CA PRO A 138 -18.31 -7.71 -10.81
C PRO A 138 -19.41 -8.13 -11.81
N THR A 139 -20.57 -7.46 -11.79
CA THR A 139 -21.66 -7.66 -12.76
C THR A 139 -21.30 -7.20 -14.18
N GLU A 140 -20.35 -6.26 -14.32
CA GLU A 140 -19.84 -5.83 -15.63
C GLU A 140 -18.68 -6.71 -16.08
N SER A 141 -17.71 -6.95 -15.20
CA SER A 141 -16.58 -7.84 -15.50
C SER A 141 -15.87 -8.31 -14.24
N VAL A 142 -16.08 -9.57 -13.83
CA VAL A 142 -15.34 -10.20 -12.74
C VAL A 142 -13.83 -10.25 -13.00
N TRP A 143 -13.42 -10.41 -14.27
CA TRP A 143 -12.02 -10.46 -14.66
C TRP A 143 -11.32 -9.12 -14.45
N LEU A 144 -11.89 -8.02 -14.96
CA LEU A 144 -11.31 -6.69 -14.78
C LEU A 144 -11.39 -6.23 -13.33
N HIS A 145 -12.49 -6.53 -12.64
CA HIS A 145 -12.63 -6.25 -11.21
C HIS A 145 -11.49 -6.92 -10.42
N SER A 146 -11.28 -8.22 -10.62
CA SER A 146 -10.24 -8.96 -9.90
C SER A 146 -8.82 -8.62 -10.36
N ILE A 147 -8.55 -8.30 -11.64
CA ILE A 147 -7.15 -8.08 -12.09
C ILE A 147 -6.50 -6.86 -11.43
N PHE A 148 -7.26 -5.77 -11.23
CA PHE A 148 -6.75 -4.59 -10.52
C PHE A 148 -6.50 -4.88 -9.04
N PHE A 149 -7.31 -5.76 -8.44
CA PHE A 149 -7.07 -6.23 -7.09
C PHE A 149 -5.80 -7.09 -7.01
N VAL A 150 -5.66 -8.09 -7.88
CA VAL A 150 -4.46 -8.95 -7.96
C VAL A 150 -3.19 -8.13 -8.18
N PHE A 151 -3.27 -7.10 -9.04
CA PHE A 151 -2.17 -6.16 -9.28
C PHE A 151 -1.75 -5.45 -7.98
N LEU A 152 -2.69 -4.95 -7.19
CA LEU A 152 -2.41 -4.40 -5.86
C LEU A 152 -1.81 -5.44 -4.92
N MET A 153 -2.34 -6.67 -4.88
CA MET A 153 -1.85 -7.74 -4.00
C MET A 153 -0.36 -8.03 -4.24
N ILE A 154 0.02 -8.25 -5.50
CA ILE A 154 1.38 -8.60 -5.89
C ILE A 154 2.37 -7.48 -5.56
N PHE A 155 2.07 -6.24 -5.98
CA PHE A 155 3.02 -5.15 -5.80
C PHE A 155 3.11 -4.66 -4.36
N ARG A 156 2.04 -4.76 -3.59
CA ARG A 156 2.09 -4.55 -2.14
C ARG A 156 2.99 -5.58 -1.45
N TYR A 157 2.84 -6.88 -1.77
CA TYR A 157 3.72 -7.90 -1.23
C TYR A 157 5.18 -7.70 -1.67
N SER A 158 5.41 -7.28 -2.92
CA SER A 158 6.75 -6.94 -3.42
C SER A 158 7.38 -5.77 -2.66
N ALA A 159 6.62 -4.71 -2.37
CA ALA A 159 7.09 -3.58 -1.56
C ALA A 159 7.40 -4.02 -0.11
N PHE A 160 6.60 -4.93 0.44
CA PHE A 160 6.90 -5.55 1.73
C PHE A 160 8.24 -6.32 1.68
N CYS A 161 8.45 -7.17 0.67
CA CYS A 161 9.73 -7.85 0.46
C CYS A 161 10.91 -6.87 0.30
N ALA A 162 10.72 -5.78 -0.44
CA ALA A 162 11.74 -4.73 -0.61
C ALA A 162 12.18 -4.12 0.73
N ALA A 163 11.25 -3.88 1.66
CA ALA A 163 11.61 -3.40 3.00
C ALA A 163 12.50 -4.39 3.78
N PHE A 164 12.27 -5.69 3.63
CA PHE A 164 13.14 -6.73 4.24
C PHE A 164 14.52 -6.79 3.58
N VAL A 165 14.58 -6.68 2.26
CA VAL A 165 15.85 -6.62 1.52
C VAL A 165 16.66 -5.41 1.98
N GLU A 166 16.04 -4.23 2.02
CA GLU A 166 16.65 -3.00 2.51
C GLU A 166 17.22 -3.19 3.93
N HIS A 167 16.43 -3.76 4.83
CA HIS A 167 16.85 -4.04 6.20
C HIS A 167 18.04 -5.01 6.28
N MET A 168 18.03 -6.10 5.50
CA MET A 168 19.12 -7.08 5.46
C MET A 168 20.46 -6.46 5.06
N PHE A 169 20.47 -5.54 4.09
CA PHE A 169 21.69 -4.83 3.69
C PHE A 169 22.14 -3.81 4.74
N LYS A 170 21.20 -3.16 5.44
CA LYS A 170 21.51 -2.24 6.55
C LYS A 170 22.18 -2.93 7.73
N THR A 171 21.67 -4.10 8.14
CA THR A 171 22.27 -4.86 9.23
C THR A 171 23.65 -5.38 8.85
N SER A 172 23.80 -5.89 7.62
CA SER A 172 25.09 -6.40 7.13
C SER A 172 26.21 -5.34 7.09
N ALA A 173 25.86 -4.07 6.81
CA ALA A 173 26.81 -2.95 6.80
C ALA A 173 27.17 -2.43 8.20
N SER A 174 26.32 -2.66 9.20
CA SER A 174 26.60 -2.27 10.59
C SER A 174 27.63 -3.21 11.23
N ASP A 175 27.54 -4.50 10.92
CA ASP A 175 28.43 -5.53 11.50
C ASP A 175 29.90 -5.34 11.12
N SER A 176 30.18 -4.68 10.00
CA SER A 176 31.56 -4.41 9.57
C SER A 176 32.25 -3.27 10.33
N ASN A 177 31.51 -2.43 11.05
CA ASN A 177 32.03 -1.20 11.66
C ASN A 177 32.05 -1.20 13.20
N LEU A 178 31.45 -2.19 13.87
CA LEU A 178 31.32 -2.21 15.33
C LEU A 178 32.29 -3.21 15.97
N GLU A 179 33.23 -2.68 16.75
CA GLU A 179 33.96 -3.43 17.77
C GLU A 179 32.97 -4.11 18.74
N GLN A 180 33.20 -5.40 18.94
CA GLN A 180 32.36 -6.37 19.66
C GLN A 180 32.00 -5.92 21.08
N GLY A 181 30.71 -5.87 21.40
CA GLY A 181 30.29 -5.75 22.80
C GLY A 181 28.82 -6.03 23.04
N GLU A 182 27.95 -5.09 22.70
CA GLU A 182 26.59 -5.09 23.27
C GLU A 182 25.43 -4.89 22.27
N SER A 183 25.67 -4.60 20.99
CA SER A 183 24.58 -4.34 20.02
C SER A 183 23.95 -5.59 19.38
N ASN A 184 24.54 -6.77 19.58
CA ASN A 184 24.19 -8.00 18.87
C ASN A 184 22.77 -8.56 19.17
N PHE A 185 22.14 -8.15 20.27
CA PHE A 185 20.84 -8.71 20.68
C PHE A 185 19.64 -8.05 19.97
N GLN A 186 19.72 -6.75 19.63
CA GLN A 186 18.61 -6.06 18.95
C GLN A 186 18.67 -6.14 17.42
N GLN A 187 19.88 -6.25 16.83
CA GLN A 187 20.04 -6.29 15.37
C GLN A 187 19.71 -7.66 14.73
N ASN A 188 19.78 -8.76 15.50
CA ASN A 188 19.59 -10.11 14.97
C ASN A 188 18.16 -10.66 14.97
N MET A 189 17.18 -9.89 15.46
CA MET A 189 15.78 -10.33 15.45
C MET A 189 14.95 -9.53 14.44
N ILE A 190 15.13 -9.83 13.15
CA ILE A 190 13.92 -10.08 12.36
C ILE A 190 13.19 -11.17 13.14
N LYS A 191 12.17 -10.78 13.92
CA LYS A 191 11.45 -11.69 14.80
C LYS A 191 11.12 -12.94 14.00
N TYR A 192 11.35 -14.14 14.53
CA TYR A 192 10.99 -15.39 13.84
C TYR A 192 9.53 -15.36 13.30
N GLY A 193 8.66 -14.59 13.96
CA GLY A 193 7.31 -14.26 13.50
C GLY A 193 7.25 -13.54 12.14
N SER A 194 8.13 -12.57 11.85
CA SER A 194 8.14 -11.81 10.59
C SER A 194 8.41 -12.69 9.37
N LYS A 195 9.32 -13.68 9.48
CA LYS A 195 9.57 -14.63 8.40
C LYS A 195 8.35 -15.50 8.12
N ARG A 196 7.74 -16.07 9.17
CA ARG A 196 6.51 -16.87 9.06
C ARG A 196 5.35 -16.05 8.48
N PHE A 197 5.18 -14.82 8.96
CA PHE A 197 4.18 -13.89 8.45
C PHE A 197 4.40 -13.59 6.96
N MET A 198 5.62 -13.29 6.55
CA MET A 198 5.94 -13.02 5.14
C MET A 198 5.66 -14.24 4.26
N THR A 199 6.01 -15.45 4.71
CA THR A 199 5.68 -16.68 3.98
C THR A 199 4.16 -16.88 3.84
N LEU A 200 3.41 -16.74 4.93
CA LEU A 200 1.95 -16.86 4.90
C LEU A 200 1.33 -15.78 3.99
N TYR A 201 1.79 -14.54 4.10
CA TYR A 201 1.31 -13.42 3.30
C TYR A 201 1.61 -13.62 1.81
N GLY A 202 2.80 -14.13 1.48
CA GLY A 202 3.18 -14.49 0.12
C GLY A 202 2.31 -15.61 -0.44
N ILE A 203 2.09 -16.68 0.33
CA ILE A 203 1.19 -17.77 -0.07
C ILE A 203 -0.21 -17.23 -0.37
N ALA A 204 -0.80 -16.45 0.54
CA ALA A 204 -2.12 -15.85 0.32
C ALA A 204 -2.16 -14.92 -0.91
N THR A 205 -1.09 -14.14 -1.12
CA THR A 205 -0.95 -13.21 -2.26
C THR A 205 -1.02 -13.92 -3.61
N PHE A 206 -0.45 -15.12 -3.74
CA PHE A 206 -0.38 -15.84 -5.02
C PHE A 206 -1.44 -16.95 -5.13
N ALA A 207 -1.79 -17.62 -4.03
CA ALA A 207 -2.74 -18.71 -4.06
C ALA A 207 -4.17 -18.22 -4.31
N ALA A 208 -4.60 -17.12 -3.69
CA ALA A 208 -5.96 -16.60 -3.90
C ALA A 208 -6.24 -16.25 -5.37
N PRO A 209 -5.39 -15.46 -6.08
CA PRO A 209 -5.61 -15.18 -7.51
C PRO A 209 -5.63 -16.41 -8.40
N VAL A 210 -4.76 -17.40 -8.13
CA VAL A 210 -4.75 -18.66 -8.87
C VAL A 210 -6.08 -19.40 -8.69
N CYS A 211 -6.56 -19.51 -7.45
CA CYS A 211 -7.84 -20.14 -7.16
C CYS A 211 -9.01 -19.39 -7.83
N TRP A 212 -9.04 -18.05 -7.76
CA TRP A 212 -10.07 -17.24 -8.41
C TRP A 212 -10.10 -17.44 -9.92
N PHE A 213 -8.95 -17.29 -10.59
CA PHE A 213 -8.91 -17.39 -12.05
C PHE A 213 -9.15 -18.82 -12.56
N MET A 214 -8.82 -19.86 -11.78
CA MET A 214 -9.23 -21.22 -12.09
C MET A 214 -10.76 -21.36 -12.04
N CYS A 215 -11.41 -20.84 -11.01
CA CYS A 215 -12.87 -20.84 -10.91
C CYS A 215 -13.53 -20.03 -12.02
N TYR A 216 -13.00 -18.83 -12.34
CA TYR A 216 -13.54 -18.01 -13.43
C TYR A 216 -13.42 -18.69 -14.79
N ALA A 217 -12.26 -19.27 -15.09
CA ALA A 217 -12.03 -19.97 -16.35
C ALA A 217 -12.95 -21.19 -16.50
N GLU A 218 -13.15 -21.98 -15.43
CA GLU A 218 -14.03 -23.14 -15.48
C GLU A 218 -15.50 -22.73 -15.60
N TYR A 219 -15.92 -21.69 -14.87
CA TYR A 219 -17.27 -21.14 -14.97
C TYR A 219 -17.57 -20.66 -16.39
N ASP A 220 -16.69 -19.81 -16.97
CA ASP A 220 -16.89 -19.30 -18.33
C ASP A 220 -16.87 -20.41 -19.38
N ARG A 221 -16.14 -21.51 -19.15
CA ARG A 221 -16.08 -22.68 -20.03
C ARG A 221 -17.37 -23.52 -19.99
N VAL A 222 -17.94 -23.74 -18.80
CA VAL A 222 -19.12 -24.60 -18.61
C VAL A 222 -20.43 -23.85 -18.85
N CYS A 223 -20.46 -22.56 -18.50
CA CYS A 223 -21.66 -21.73 -18.49
C CYS A 223 -21.74 -20.78 -19.70
N GLU A 224 -20.99 -21.06 -20.77
CA GLU A 224 -21.00 -20.23 -21.98
C GLU A 224 -22.42 -20.10 -22.55
N GLY A 225 -22.93 -18.87 -22.63
CA GLY A 225 -24.28 -18.57 -23.14
C GLY A 225 -25.42 -18.83 -22.14
N VAL A 226 -25.12 -19.26 -20.91
CA VAL A 226 -26.10 -19.41 -19.83
C VAL A 226 -26.16 -18.11 -19.01
N PRO A 227 -27.35 -17.61 -18.61
CA PRO A 227 -27.46 -16.49 -17.70
C PRO A 227 -26.69 -16.71 -16.38
N GLU A 228 -26.11 -15.65 -15.82
CA GLU A 228 -25.37 -15.73 -14.55
C GLU A 228 -26.27 -16.31 -13.45
N GLY A 229 -25.77 -17.31 -12.71
CA GLY A 229 -26.52 -17.96 -11.61
C GLY A 229 -27.42 -19.13 -12.03
N GLU A 230 -27.70 -19.32 -13.32
CA GLU A 230 -28.57 -20.42 -13.80
C GLU A 230 -27.80 -21.68 -14.22
N CYS A 231 -26.47 -21.67 -14.09
CA CYS A 231 -25.59 -22.75 -14.53
C CYS A 231 -25.55 -23.93 -13.55
N SER A 232 -26.40 -24.94 -13.75
CA SER A 232 -26.48 -26.12 -12.88
C SER A 232 -25.29 -27.07 -12.99
N ASP A 233 -24.58 -27.04 -14.12
CA ASP A 233 -23.52 -28.01 -14.42
C ASP A 233 -22.14 -27.56 -13.90
N TYR A 234 -22.05 -26.34 -13.37
CA TYR A 234 -20.80 -25.81 -12.84
C TYR A 234 -20.39 -26.53 -11.56
N GLN A 235 -19.15 -27.02 -11.54
CA GLN A 235 -18.51 -27.56 -10.35
C GLN A 235 -17.27 -26.75 -10.04
N PHE A 236 -17.13 -26.32 -8.78
CA PHE A 236 -15.97 -25.54 -8.36
C PHE A 236 -14.70 -26.37 -8.53
N PRO A 237 -13.75 -25.96 -9.39
CA PRO A 237 -12.48 -26.69 -9.58
C PRO A 237 -11.60 -26.62 -8.33
N VAL A 238 -11.82 -25.62 -7.48
CA VAL A 238 -11.19 -25.46 -6.17
C VAL A 238 -12.28 -25.40 -5.10
N PRO A 239 -12.17 -26.15 -3.98
CA PRO A 239 -13.14 -26.06 -2.91
C PRO A 239 -13.33 -24.62 -2.41
N PRO A 240 -14.57 -24.08 -2.33
CA PRO A 240 -14.80 -22.69 -1.96
C PRO A 240 -14.17 -22.27 -0.62
N ALA A 241 -14.17 -23.17 0.37
CA ALA A 241 -13.56 -22.93 1.67
C ALA A 241 -12.03 -22.70 1.59
N LEU A 242 -11.34 -23.34 0.64
CA LEU A 242 -9.91 -23.15 0.44
C LEU A 242 -9.63 -21.78 -0.21
N THR A 243 -10.42 -21.40 -1.21
CA THR A 243 -10.34 -20.08 -1.85
C THR A 243 -10.61 -18.97 -0.82
N ALA A 244 -11.69 -19.09 -0.06
CA ALA A 244 -12.05 -18.18 1.02
C ALA A 244 -10.94 -18.06 2.08
N PHE A 245 -10.29 -19.17 2.44
CA PHE A 245 -9.19 -19.17 3.39
C PHE A 245 -8.03 -18.29 2.91
N PHE A 246 -7.58 -18.44 1.65
CA PHE A 246 -6.48 -17.63 1.14
C PHE A 246 -6.85 -16.16 1.01
N ASP A 247 -8.05 -15.87 0.52
CA ASP A 247 -8.56 -14.51 0.39
C ASP A 247 -8.63 -13.79 1.74
N TYR A 248 -9.38 -14.33 2.71
CA TYR A 248 -9.50 -13.73 4.03
C TYR A 248 -8.17 -13.68 4.78
N THR A 249 -7.27 -14.65 4.57
CA THR A 249 -5.90 -14.59 5.12
C THR A 249 -5.16 -13.37 4.59
N TRP A 250 -5.28 -13.06 3.29
CA TRP A 250 -4.65 -11.87 2.71
C TRP A 250 -5.19 -10.58 3.34
N PHE A 251 -6.50 -10.47 3.53
CA PHE A 251 -7.14 -9.32 4.19
C PHE A 251 -6.71 -9.16 5.66
N VAL A 252 -6.62 -10.27 6.40
CA VAL A 252 -6.11 -10.27 7.79
C VAL A 252 -4.63 -9.84 7.86
N CYS A 253 -3.83 -10.19 6.85
CA CYS A 253 -2.45 -9.75 6.75
C CYS A 253 -2.31 -8.22 6.60
N LEU A 254 -3.30 -7.50 6.07
CA LEU A 254 -3.21 -6.06 5.85
C LEU A 254 -3.00 -5.26 7.15
N PRO A 255 -3.91 -5.31 8.15
CA PRO A 255 -3.73 -4.58 9.41
C PRO A 255 -2.57 -5.13 10.25
N LEU A 256 -2.21 -6.41 10.08
CA LEU A 256 -1.11 -7.03 10.82
C LEU A 256 0.27 -6.70 10.26
N SER A 257 0.37 -6.41 8.96
CA SER A 257 1.66 -6.20 8.28
C SER A 257 2.60 -5.21 8.97
N PRO A 258 2.15 -4.08 9.57
CA PRO A 258 3.07 -3.15 10.21
C PRO A 258 3.75 -3.66 11.48
N ILE A 259 3.16 -4.67 12.14
CA ILE A 259 3.73 -5.32 13.33
C ILE A 259 4.94 -6.17 12.94
N PHE A 260 4.94 -6.69 11.71
CA PHE A 260 5.95 -7.61 11.19
C PHE A 260 6.99 -6.92 10.32
N LEU A 261 6.79 -5.65 9.95
CA LEU A 261 7.80 -4.86 9.23
C LEU A 261 9.08 -4.73 10.05
N PRO A 262 10.25 -4.77 9.39
CA PRO A 262 11.49 -4.41 10.05
C PRO A 262 11.41 -2.96 10.57
N PRO A 263 12.01 -2.67 11.74
CA PRO A 263 12.13 -1.29 12.21
C PRO A 263 12.97 -0.47 11.23
N ASN A 264 12.51 0.74 10.92
CA ASN A 264 13.32 1.70 10.16
C ASN A 264 14.43 2.23 11.08
N PHE A 265 15.67 1.80 10.85
CA PHE A 265 16.82 2.10 11.72
C PHE A 265 17.42 3.50 11.59
N LEU A 266 16.91 4.35 10.70
CA LEU A 266 17.42 5.71 10.64
C LEU A 266 16.91 6.47 11.85
N LYS A 267 17.74 6.57 12.88
CA LYS A 267 17.56 7.58 13.91
C LYS A 267 17.53 8.95 13.19
N PRO A 268 16.48 9.76 13.38
CA PRO A 268 16.37 11.09 12.76
C PRO A 268 17.64 11.93 12.96
N GLU A 269 18.29 11.76 14.11
CA GLU A 269 19.55 12.40 14.50
C GLU A 269 20.69 12.16 13.50
N ALA A 270 20.83 10.95 12.96
CA ALA A 270 21.90 10.62 12.01
C ALA A 270 21.68 11.24 10.62
N MET A 271 20.42 11.41 10.21
CA MET A 271 20.10 12.15 8.98
C MET A 271 20.34 13.66 9.16
N LEU A 272 19.91 14.23 10.30
CA LEU A 272 20.07 15.66 10.60
C LEU A 272 21.54 16.08 10.77
N LEU A 273 22.40 15.21 11.30
CA LEU A 273 23.83 15.51 11.47
C LEU A 273 24.62 15.48 10.15
N LYS A 274 24.21 14.65 9.18
CA LYS A 274 24.93 14.50 7.90
C LYS A 274 24.40 15.43 6.82
N TYR A 275 23.11 15.78 6.87
CA TYR A 275 22.51 16.86 6.10
C TYR A 275 22.45 18.11 6.96
N GLN A 276 23.59 18.80 7.09
CA GLN A 276 23.53 20.18 7.56
C GLN A 276 22.56 20.98 6.67
N PRO A 277 21.70 21.83 7.25
CA PRO A 277 20.68 22.60 6.53
C PRO A 277 21.19 23.38 5.31
N GLY A 278 22.50 23.67 5.25
CA GLY A 278 23.13 24.37 4.14
C GLY A 278 23.06 23.67 2.78
N LEU A 279 22.89 22.33 2.71
CA LEU A 279 22.89 21.63 1.41
C LEU A 279 21.48 21.30 0.86
N LEU A 280 20.46 21.22 1.72
CA LEU A 280 19.09 20.93 1.27
C LEU A 280 18.28 22.21 0.99
N PHE A 281 18.69 23.35 1.57
CA PHE A 281 18.04 24.65 1.38
C PHE A 281 18.79 25.62 0.46
N ASP A 282 19.96 25.25 -0.08
CA ASP A 282 20.61 26.06 -1.13
C ASP A 282 19.91 25.96 -2.50
N ASN A 283 18.90 25.08 -2.62
CA ASN A 283 17.89 25.15 -3.67
C ASN A 283 16.62 25.86 -3.16
N THR A 284 16.78 27.03 -2.54
CA THR A 284 15.70 28.02 -2.38
C THR A 284 14.94 28.25 -3.69
N ALA A 285 15.59 28.07 -4.85
CA ALA A 285 14.93 28.11 -6.16
C ALA A 285 13.79 27.09 -6.33
N GLY A 286 13.88 25.87 -5.77
CA GLY A 286 12.86 24.84 -5.92
C GLY A 286 11.63 25.08 -5.04
N LEU A 287 11.85 25.49 -3.78
CA LEU A 287 10.76 25.82 -2.86
C LEU A 287 10.13 27.19 -3.20
N LEU A 288 10.92 28.17 -3.65
CA LEU A 288 10.41 29.45 -4.17
C LEU A 288 9.66 29.26 -5.51
N ALA A 289 10.05 28.32 -6.36
CA ALA A 289 9.29 27.98 -7.57
C ALA A 289 7.94 27.34 -7.23
N LEU A 290 7.88 26.53 -6.17
CA LEU A 290 6.62 25.96 -5.65
C LEU A 290 5.78 26.99 -4.88
N GLN A 291 6.39 27.95 -4.18
CA GLN A 291 5.67 29.07 -3.56
C GLN A 291 5.18 30.09 -4.60
N ARG A 292 5.94 30.33 -5.68
CA ARG A 292 5.50 31.18 -6.81
C ARG A 292 4.41 30.53 -7.66
N SER A 293 4.40 29.20 -7.80
CA SER A 293 3.36 28.50 -8.57
C SER A 293 2.02 28.35 -7.82
N VAL A 294 2.03 28.51 -6.48
CA VAL A 294 0.82 28.39 -5.64
C VAL A 294 0.13 29.74 -5.39
N GLY A 295 0.62 30.84 -5.96
CA GLY A 295 -0.19 32.04 -6.18
C GLY A 295 -0.85 32.62 -4.92
N VAL A 296 -0.04 33.11 -3.98
CA VAL A 296 -0.50 34.23 -3.16
C VAL A 296 -0.19 35.48 -3.97
N ALA A 297 -1.16 35.92 -4.76
CA ALA A 297 -1.17 37.26 -5.35
C ALA A 297 -1.32 38.27 -4.20
N GLY A 298 -0.20 38.57 -3.54
CA GLY A 298 -0.08 39.69 -2.62
C GLY A 298 0.33 40.90 -3.42
N GLU A 299 -0.55 41.90 -3.40
CA GLU A 299 -0.43 43.23 -3.99
C GLU A 299 0.97 43.83 -3.73
N GLU A 300 1.69 44.18 -4.80
CA GLU A 300 2.85 45.08 -4.70
C GLU A 300 2.29 46.50 -4.49
N GLU A 301 2.42 47.02 -3.27
CA GLU A 301 2.26 48.43 -2.97
C GLU A 301 3.35 49.22 -3.71
N GLU A 302 2.90 50.12 -4.58
CA GLU A 302 3.71 51.09 -5.32
C GLU A 302 4.02 52.26 -4.38
N GLU A 303 5.21 52.25 -3.78
CA GLU A 303 5.73 53.36 -2.98
C GLU A 303 6.42 54.36 -3.93
N ALA A 304 5.76 55.50 -4.16
CA ALA A 304 6.28 56.60 -4.96
C ALA A 304 7.15 57.50 -4.10
N ASP A 305 8.46 57.51 -4.36
CA ASP A 305 9.42 58.44 -3.76
C ASP A 305 9.25 59.87 -4.33
N GLU A 306 9.07 60.81 -3.41
CA GLU A 306 9.23 62.25 -3.60
C GLU A 306 10.72 62.59 -3.80
N GLU A 307 11.08 63.30 -4.88
CA GLU A 307 12.35 64.01 -4.98
C GLU A 307 12.09 65.53 -5.01
N GLU A 308 12.41 66.19 -3.89
CA GLU A 308 12.67 67.63 -3.80
C GLU A 308 14.02 67.96 -4.45
N VAL A 309 14.07 68.82 -5.48
CA VAL A 309 15.01 69.96 -5.67
C VAL A 309 14.39 70.99 -6.62
#